data_AF-A0A1W9QWZ5-F1
#
_entry.id   AF-A0A1W9QWZ5-F1
#
_cell.length_a   1.000
_cell.length_b   1.000
_cell.length_c   1.000
_cell.angle_alpha   90.00
_cell.angle_beta   90.00
_cell.angle_gamma   90.00
#
_symmetry.space_group_name_H-M   'P 1'
#
loop_
_entity.id
_entity.type
_entity.pdbx_description
1 polymer ?
#
loop_
_entity_poly.entity_id
_entity_poly.type
_entity_poly.pdbx_seq_one_letter_code
_entity_poly.pdbx_strand_id
1 'polypeptide(L)'
;MNDILTYNDSVLDEMINDSSASFFERFTGSTEDKSITITLHTDASKIESMRRIFDDYTLFQNKKDDFCIKAIQNLIIKNNFLELSLELSEDQITEDDYTKEIENNPHKYIIDIEYVQDPNDIRVINEIVKKIGLEFSVDEVAEIFSLDSLDLENKVAQIK
;
A
#
# COMPACT_ATOMS: atom_id res chain seq x y z
N MET A 1 -24.56 22.96 12.67
CA MET A 1 -24.45 22.13 11.45
C MET A 1 -23.03 21.63 11.44
N ASN A 2 -22.80 20.46 12.03
CA ASN A 2 -21.51 19.79 12.03
C ASN A 2 -21.77 18.37 11.52
N ASP A 3 -21.16 18.05 10.39
CA ASP A 3 -21.38 16.83 9.66
C ASP A 3 -20.85 15.63 10.44
N ILE A 4 -21.73 14.65 10.62
CA ILE A 4 -21.39 13.31 11.11
C ILE A 4 -20.86 12.56 9.89
N LEU A 5 -19.54 12.36 9.82
CA LEU A 5 -18.95 11.39 8.91
C LEU A 5 -19.06 10.01 9.58
N THR A 6 -20.10 9.28 9.24
CA THR A 6 -20.20 7.83 9.52
C THR A 6 -19.19 7.10 8.64
N TYR A 7 -18.08 6.68 9.24
CA TYR A 7 -17.13 5.73 8.66
C TYR A 7 -17.62 4.32 8.99
N ASN A 8 -18.04 3.54 8.00
CA ASN A 8 -18.52 2.18 8.19
C ASN A 8 -17.34 1.21 8.29
N ASP A 9 -17.14 0.66 9.48
CA ASP A 9 -15.98 -0.12 9.89
C ASP A 9 -16.26 -1.64 9.86
N SER A 10 -16.84 -2.14 8.76
CA SER A 10 -17.31 -3.53 8.73
C SER A 10 -16.19 -4.58 8.82
N VAL A 11 -14.92 -4.18 8.66
CA VAL A 11 -13.75 -5.07 8.80
C VAL A 11 -13.23 -5.09 10.24
N LEU A 12 -13.32 -3.99 10.98
CA LEU A 12 -12.96 -3.96 12.40
C LEU A 12 -14.08 -4.56 13.28
N ASP A 13 -15.35 -4.38 12.93
CA ASP A 13 -16.48 -4.94 13.70
C ASP A 13 -16.54 -6.48 13.70
N GLU A 14 -16.08 -7.13 12.62
CA GLU A 14 -15.96 -8.59 12.59
C GLU A 14 -14.74 -9.10 13.38
N MET A 15 -13.63 -8.35 13.42
CA MET A 15 -12.40 -8.78 14.12
C MET A 15 -12.41 -8.45 15.62
N ILE A 16 -13.20 -7.48 16.07
CA ILE A 16 -13.38 -7.14 17.49
C ILE A 16 -14.31 -8.14 18.19
N ASN A 17 -15.27 -8.74 17.47
CA ASN A 17 -16.27 -9.64 18.06
C ASN A 17 -15.71 -10.97 18.58
N ASP A 18 -14.52 -11.40 18.14
CA ASP A 18 -13.86 -12.61 18.68
C ASP A 18 -12.89 -12.31 19.84
N SER A 19 -12.75 -11.03 20.22
CA SER A 19 -11.86 -10.59 21.29
C SER A 19 -12.62 -9.78 22.34
N SER A 20 -13.54 -10.45 23.06
CA SER A 20 -14.12 -9.89 24.28
C SER A 20 -12.99 -9.76 25.34
N ALA A 21 -12.24 -8.67 25.28
CA ALA A 21 -11.24 -8.32 26.26
C ALA A 21 -11.96 -7.96 27.57
N SER A 22 -12.00 -8.90 28.51
CA SER A 22 -12.40 -8.62 29.88
C SER A 22 -11.32 -7.74 30.53
N PHE A 23 -11.52 -6.43 30.50
CA PHE A 23 -10.72 -5.49 31.29
C PHE A 23 -11.25 -5.48 32.72
N PHE A 24 -10.37 -5.69 33.70
CA PHE A 24 -10.68 -5.42 35.10
C PHE A 24 -10.02 -4.10 35.49
N GLU A 25 -10.86 -3.13 35.80
CA GLU A 25 -10.43 -1.81 36.24
C GLU A 25 -10.43 -1.75 37.77
N ARG A 26 -9.30 -1.41 38.36
CA ARG A 26 -9.20 -1.15 39.80
C ARG A 26 -8.77 0.30 40.00
N PHE A 27 -9.68 1.10 40.55
CA PHE A 27 -9.41 2.48 40.92
C PHE A 27 -8.84 2.53 42.34
N THR A 28 -7.70 3.19 42.50
CA THR A 28 -7.17 3.54 43.83
C THR A 28 -6.88 5.03 43.87
N GLY A 29 -7.48 5.73 44.83
CA GLY A 29 -7.25 7.16 45.07
C GLY A 29 -6.44 7.38 46.33
N SER A 30 -5.50 8.33 46.31
CA SER A 30 -4.85 8.88 47.51
C SER A 30 -5.29 10.34 47.69
N THR A 31 -5.82 10.67 48.86
CA THR A 31 -6.25 12.04 49.19
C THR A 31 -5.08 12.98 49.47
N GLU A 32 -3.89 12.45 49.73
CA GLU A 32 -2.68 13.23 50.02
C GLU A 32 -2.02 13.78 48.75
N ASP A 33 -2.08 13.04 47.64
CA ASP A 33 -1.37 13.39 46.39
C ASP A 33 -2.26 13.97 45.27
N LYS A 34 -3.57 14.15 45.52
CA LYS A 34 -4.57 14.57 44.51
C LYS A 34 -4.47 13.80 43.19
N SER A 35 -3.98 12.55 43.22
CA SER A 35 -3.80 11.72 42.03
C SER A 35 -4.71 10.50 42.11
N ILE A 36 -5.30 10.18 40.97
CA ILE A 36 -6.03 8.93 40.74
C ILE A 36 -5.09 8.04 39.96
N THR A 37 -4.76 6.87 40.52
CA THR A 37 -4.01 5.85 39.78
C THR A 37 -5.00 4.83 39.23
N ILE A 38 -4.99 4.68 37.91
CA ILE A 38 -5.74 3.65 37.18
C ILE A 38 -4.76 2.54 36.84
N THR A 39 -4.99 1.33 37.36
CA THR A 39 -4.21 0.14 37.00
C THR A 39 -5.09 -0.78 36.15
N LEU A 40 -4.69 -0.96 34.88
CA LEU A 40 -5.35 -1.86 33.95
C LEU A 40 -4.64 -3.23 33.98
N HIS A 41 -5.37 -4.28 34.33
CA HIS A 41 -4.86 -5.65 34.29
C HIS A 41 -5.32 -6.34 33.02
N THR A 42 -4.37 -6.74 32.17
CA THR A 42 -4.60 -7.55 30.98
C THR A 42 -3.54 -8.65 30.88
N ASP A 43 -3.84 -9.70 30.13
CA ASP A 43 -2.93 -10.82 29.90
C ASP A 43 -1.79 -10.37 28.97
N ALA A 44 -0.54 -10.63 29.36
CA ALA A 44 0.63 -10.31 28.55
C ALA A 44 0.57 -10.94 27.15
N SER A 45 -0.02 -12.12 27.01
CA SER A 45 -0.24 -12.79 25.72
C SER A 45 -1.22 -12.01 24.82
N LYS A 46 -2.22 -11.34 25.41
CA LYS A 46 -3.18 -10.49 24.69
C LYS A 46 -2.55 -9.18 24.26
N ILE A 47 -1.72 -8.56 25.11
CA ILE A 47 -0.93 -7.37 24.73
C ILE A 47 -0.05 -7.70 23.52
N GLU A 48 0.67 -8.83 23.57
CA GLU A 48 1.55 -9.22 22.47
C GLU A 48 0.77 -9.53 21.18
N SER A 49 -0.41 -10.14 21.29
CA SER A 49 -1.28 -10.39 20.13
C SER A 49 -1.77 -9.08 19.51
N MET A 50 -2.22 -8.11 20.32
CA MET A 50 -2.63 -6.78 19.85
C MET A 50 -1.46 -6.03 19.20
N ARG A 51 -0.26 -6.13 19.78
CA ARG A 51 0.95 -5.52 19.22
C ARG A 51 1.27 -6.05 17.83
N ARG A 52 1.21 -7.38 17.64
CA ARG A 52 1.43 -8.01 16.33
C ARG A 52 0.42 -7.54 15.29
N ILE A 53 -0.86 -7.48 15.64
CA ILE A 53 -1.91 -6.97 14.74
C ILE A 53 -1.61 -5.53 14.32
N PHE A 54 -1.20 -4.69 15.27
CA PHE A 54 -0.87 -3.29 14.99
C PHE A 54 0.38 -3.16 14.10
N ASP A 55 1.42 -3.96 14.38
CA ASP A 55 2.65 -3.99 13.59
C ASP A 55 2.36 -4.45 12.15
N ASP A 56 1.56 -5.50 11.97
CA ASP A 56 1.13 -6.03 10.66
C ASP A 56 0.28 -5.00 9.89
N TYR A 57 -0.66 -4.34 10.55
CA TYR A 57 -1.47 -3.29 9.95
C TYR A 57 -0.61 -2.10 9.49
N THR A 58 0.33 -1.67 10.32
CA THR A 58 1.24 -0.56 10.00
C THR A 58 2.12 -0.91 8.81
N LEU A 59 2.68 -2.13 8.78
CA LEU A 59 3.47 -2.62 7.66
C LEU A 59 2.63 -2.65 6.36
N PHE A 60 1.39 -3.11 6.44
CA PHE A 60 0.47 -3.14 5.30
C PHE A 60 0.20 -1.74 4.74
N GLN A 61 -0.07 -0.76 5.61
CA GLN A 61 -0.30 0.62 5.16
C GLN A 61 0.94 1.23 4.50
N ASN A 62 2.13 1.02 5.07
CA ASN A 62 3.39 1.51 4.50
C ASN A 62 3.62 0.92 3.10
N LYS A 63 3.47 -0.39 2.94
CA LYS A 63 3.57 -1.04 1.62
C LYS A 63 2.57 -0.48 0.63
N LYS A 64 1.34 -0.22 1.07
CA LYS A 64 0.31 0.34 0.21
C LYS A 64 0.72 1.72 -0.30
N ASP A 65 1.29 2.56 0.56
CA ASP A 65 1.77 3.89 0.18
C ASP A 65 2.97 3.79 -0.79
N ASP A 66 3.90 2.87 -0.53
CA ASP A 66 5.05 2.61 -1.42
C ASP A 66 4.59 2.20 -2.83
N PHE A 67 3.64 1.26 -2.93
CA PHE A 67 3.08 0.85 -4.22
C PHE A 67 2.30 1.96 -4.91
N CYS A 68 1.58 2.81 -4.17
CA CYS A 68 0.92 3.99 -4.75
C CYS A 68 1.94 4.97 -5.34
N ILE A 69 3.03 5.24 -4.62
CA ILE A 69 4.11 6.12 -5.09
C ILE A 69 4.75 5.54 -6.34
N LYS A 70 5.08 4.24 -6.33
CA LYS A 70 5.64 3.55 -7.48
C LYS A 70 4.72 3.63 -8.71
N ALA A 71 3.43 3.38 -8.54
CA ALA A 71 2.45 3.50 -9.62
C ALA A 71 2.42 4.91 -10.24
N ILE A 72 2.48 5.96 -9.41
CA ILE A 72 2.54 7.35 -9.88
C ILE A 72 3.85 7.62 -10.62
N GLN A 73 4.99 7.15 -10.10
CA GLN A 73 6.29 7.31 -10.75
C GLN A 73 6.31 6.64 -12.14
N ASN A 74 5.79 5.42 -12.24
CA ASN A 74 5.69 4.69 -13.49
C ASN A 74 4.78 5.40 -14.51
N LEU A 75 3.66 5.96 -14.05
CA LEU A 75 2.79 6.76 -14.90
C LEU A 75 3.51 8.00 -15.44
N ILE A 76 4.30 8.69 -14.61
CA ILE A 76 5.11 9.84 -15.03
C ILE A 76 6.15 9.41 -16.07
N ILE A 77 6.86 8.30 -15.85
CA ILE A 77 7.85 7.77 -16.78
C ILE A 77 7.20 7.43 -18.13
N LYS A 78 6.05 6.75 -18.10
CA LYS A 78 5.28 6.41 -19.30
C LYS A 78 4.85 7.66 -20.07
N ASN A 79 4.37 8.69 -19.37
CA ASN A 79 3.99 9.95 -20.01
C ASN A 79 5.20 10.64 -20.67
N ASN A 80 6.34 10.72 -19.97
CA ASN A 80 7.56 11.30 -20.53
C ASN A 80 8.00 10.57 -21.81
N PHE A 81 7.94 9.24 -21.80
CA PHE A 81 8.29 8.42 -22.97
C PHE A 81 7.33 8.67 -24.14
N LEU A 82 6.03 8.78 -23.87
CA LEU A 82 5.02 9.10 -24.87
C LEU A 82 5.21 10.50 -25.46
N GLU A 83 5.50 11.51 -24.62
CA GLU A 83 5.81 12.87 -25.07
C GLU A 83 7.03 12.88 -25.99
N LEU A 84 8.13 12.26 -25.57
CA LEU A 84 9.35 12.16 -26.39
C LEU A 84 9.09 11.42 -27.72
N SER A 85 8.27 10.38 -27.69
CA SER A 85 7.89 9.63 -28.90
C SER A 85 7.01 10.45 -29.84
N LEU A 86 6.16 11.31 -29.29
CA LEU A 86 5.34 12.24 -30.07
C LEU A 86 6.21 13.29 -30.75
N GLU A 87 7.16 13.90 -30.03
CA GLU A 87 8.12 14.86 -30.58
C GLU A 87 8.91 14.27 -31.76
N LEU A 88 9.32 13.01 -31.65
CA LEU A 88 9.97 12.30 -32.76
C LEU A 88 9.02 12.10 -33.94
N SER A 89 7.78 11.67 -33.68
CA SER A 89 6.78 11.42 -34.73
C SER A 89 6.34 12.68 -35.48
N GLU A 90 6.47 13.84 -34.85
CA GLU A 90 6.16 15.15 -35.40
C GLU A 90 7.40 15.84 -36.01
N ASP A 91 8.52 15.12 -36.19
CA ASP A 91 9.79 15.62 -36.71
C ASP A 91 10.36 16.82 -35.91
N GLN A 92 9.99 16.97 -34.63
CA GLN A 92 10.50 18.03 -33.76
C GLN A 92 11.92 17.74 -33.25
N ILE A 93 12.24 16.45 -33.13
CA ILE A 93 13.57 15.93 -32.77
C ILE A 93 13.99 14.86 -33.78
N THR A 94 15.30 14.60 -33.87
CA THR A 94 15.83 13.51 -34.72
C THR A 94 15.90 12.18 -33.97
N GLU A 95 16.04 11.06 -34.68
CA GLU A 95 16.29 9.74 -34.06
C GLU A 95 17.55 9.74 -33.17
N ASP A 96 18.58 10.48 -33.57
CA ASP A 96 19.82 10.66 -32.81
C ASP A 96 19.56 11.41 -31.49
N ASP A 97 18.70 12.43 -31.51
CA ASP A 97 18.34 13.19 -30.31
C ASP A 97 17.47 12.36 -29.37
N TYR A 98 16.49 11.62 -29.91
CA TYR A 98 15.66 10.67 -29.16
C TYR A 98 16.50 9.64 -28.41
N THR A 99 17.44 9.00 -29.13
CA THR A 99 18.32 7.97 -28.55
C THR A 99 19.21 8.56 -27.46
N LYS A 100 19.83 9.71 -27.71
CA LYS A 100 20.67 10.39 -26.71
C LYS A 100 19.90 10.78 -25.46
N GLU A 101 18.67 11.25 -25.59
CA GLU A 101 17.88 11.67 -24.43
C GLU A 101 17.55 10.47 -23.52
N ILE A 102 17.18 9.32 -24.11
CA ILE A 102 16.95 8.08 -23.36
C ILE A 102 18.23 7.56 -22.71
N GLU A 103 19.34 7.52 -23.46
CA GLU A 103 20.62 7.02 -22.95
C GLU A 103 21.19 7.90 -21.82
N ASN A 104 21.05 9.22 -21.93
CA ASN A 104 21.57 10.15 -20.92
C ASN A 104 20.63 10.30 -19.72
N ASN A 105 19.33 10.04 -19.87
CA ASN A 105 18.33 10.23 -18.82
C ASN A 105 17.40 9.00 -18.63
N PRO A 106 17.94 7.78 -18.44
CA PRO A 106 17.14 6.55 -18.45
C PRO A 106 16.03 6.54 -17.40
N HIS A 107 16.28 7.10 -16.22
CA HIS A 107 15.32 7.21 -15.12
C HIS A 107 14.03 7.99 -15.46
N LYS A 108 14.01 8.77 -16.54
CA LYS A 108 12.81 9.49 -17.00
C LYS A 108 11.93 8.66 -17.94
N TYR A 109 12.50 7.62 -18.56
CA TYR A 109 11.90 6.94 -19.73
C TYR A 109 11.84 5.43 -19.58
N ILE A 110 12.62 4.85 -18.66
CA ILE A 110 12.75 3.40 -18.48
C ILE A 110 12.17 3.03 -17.12
N ILE A 111 11.24 2.07 -17.14
CA ILE A 111 10.70 1.44 -15.95
C ILE A 111 11.52 0.18 -15.68
N ASP A 112 12.14 0.10 -14.50
CA ASP A 112 12.83 -1.10 -14.05
C ASP A 112 11.81 -2.14 -13.58
N ILE A 113 11.86 -3.35 -14.13
CA ILE A 113 10.96 -4.45 -13.78
C ILE A 113 11.53 -5.25 -12.61
N GLU A 114 10.70 -5.48 -11.59
CA GLU A 114 11.03 -6.25 -10.40
C GLU A 114 10.22 -7.56 -10.31
N TYR A 115 10.72 -8.51 -9.52
CA TYR A 115 9.99 -9.73 -9.17
C TYR A 115 9.30 -9.54 -7.82
N VAL A 116 8.10 -10.12 -7.66
CA VAL A 116 7.35 -10.05 -6.41
C VAL A 116 8.08 -10.86 -5.34
N GLN A 117 8.63 -10.19 -4.34
CA GLN A 117 9.41 -10.86 -3.29
C GLN A 117 8.50 -11.43 -2.19
N ASP A 118 7.50 -10.68 -1.74
CA ASP A 118 6.60 -11.06 -0.65
C ASP A 118 5.19 -11.37 -1.18
N PRO A 119 4.62 -12.56 -0.91
CA PRO A 119 3.23 -12.87 -1.25
C PRO A 119 2.20 -11.83 -0.75
N ASN A 120 2.48 -11.13 0.36
CA ASN A 120 1.61 -10.07 0.85
C ASN A 120 1.55 -8.85 -0.08
N ASP A 121 2.55 -8.64 -0.93
CA ASP A 121 2.57 -7.54 -1.90
C ASP A 121 1.38 -7.66 -2.85
N ILE A 122 1.01 -8.88 -3.25
CA ILE A 122 -0.13 -9.14 -4.13
C ILE A 122 -1.43 -8.76 -3.45
N ARG A 123 -1.56 -9.00 -2.15
CA ARG A 123 -2.73 -8.59 -1.38
C ARG A 123 -2.85 -7.06 -1.35
N VAL A 124 -1.73 -6.37 -1.11
CA VAL A 124 -1.67 -4.90 -1.10
C VAL A 124 -2.05 -4.34 -2.49
N ILE A 125 -1.43 -4.84 -3.55
CA ILE A 125 -1.69 -4.43 -4.94
C ILE A 125 -3.17 -4.65 -5.29
N ASN A 126 -3.73 -5.81 -4.95
CA ASN A 126 -5.14 -6.10 -5.20
C ASN A 126 -6.07 -5.13 -4.47
N GLU A 127 -5.76 -4.70 -3.25
CA GLU A 127 -6.54 -3.67 -2.57
C GLU A 127 -6.44 -2.30 -3.24
N ILE A 128 -5.25 -1.92 -3.72
CA ILE A 128 -5.07 -0.66 -4.47
C ILE A 128 -5.90 -0.69 -5.75
N VAL A 129 -5.76 -1.75 -6.55
CA VAL A 129 -6.48 -1.93 -7.82
C VAL A 129 -8.00 -1.90 -7.61
N LYS A 130 -8.51 -2.61 -6.60
CA LYS A 130 -9.94 -2.57 -6.26
C LYS A 130 -10.43 -1.17 -5.89
N LYS A 131 -9.61 -0.36 -5.21
CA LYS A 131 -9.97 1.02 -4.83
C LYS A 131 -9.97 1.98 -6.01
N ILE A 132 -9.15 1.73 -7.04
CA ILE A 132 -9.17 2.51 -8.29
C ILE A 132 -10.52 2.31 -9.01
N GLY A 133 -11.16 1.16 -8.85
CA GLY A 133 -12.51 0.91 -9.38
C GLY A 133 -12.56 0.67 -10.89
N LEU A 134 -11.43 0.29 -11.48
CA LEU A 134 -11.32 -0.11 -12.88
C LEU A 134 -10.93 -1.59 -12.95
N GLU A 135 -11.29 -2.24 -14.05
CA GLU A 135 -10.81 -3.59 -14.35
C GLU A 135 -9.46 -3.48 -15.05
N PHE A 136 -8.45 -4.17 -14.50
CA PHE A 136 -7.12 -4.27 -15.09
C PHE A 136 -6.79 -5.73 -15.36
N SER A 137 -6.16 -5.97 -16.50
CA SER A 137 -5.49 -7.23 -16.82
C SER A 137 -4.21 -7.40 -15.98
N VAL A 138 -3.69 -8.63 -15.93
CA VAL A 138 -2.43 -8.92 -15.21
C VAL A 138 -1.28 -8.10 -15.78
N ASP A 139 -1.21 -7.95 -17.11
CA ASP A 139 -0.17 -7.17 -17.78
C ASP A 139 -0.25 -5.68 -17.41
N GLU A 140 -1.45 -5.10 -17.34
CA GLU A 140 -1.61 -3.71 -16.91
C GLU A 140 -1.21 -3.51 -15.46
N VAL A 141 -1.58 -4.45 -14.57
CA VAL A 141 -1.13 -4.41 -13.17
C VAL A 141 0.39 -4.55 -13.09
N ALA A 142 0.97 -5.47 -13.86
CA ALA A 142 2.41 -5.67 -13.92
C ALA A 142 3.13 -4.38 -14.38
N GLU A 143 2.62 -3.72 -15.42
CA GLU A 143 3.15 -2.45 -15.90
C GLU A 143 3.02 -1.34 -14.83
N ILE A 144 1.84 -1.17 -14.23
CA ILE A 144 1.58 -0.12 -13.24
C ILE A 144 2.52 -0.25 -12.03
N PHE A 145 2.80 -1.47 -11.57
CA PHE A 145 3.58 -1.71 -10.35
C PHE A 145 5.03 -2.14 -10.60
N SER A 146 5.53 -2.04 -11.85
CA SER A 146 6.88 -2.48 -12.22
C SER A 146 7.17 -3.94 -11.89
N LEU A 147 6.25 -4.85 -12.22
CA LEU A 147 6.39 -6.27 -11.91
C LEU A 147 6.57 -7.10 -13.17
N ASP A 148 7.28 -8.21 -13.05
CA ASP A 148 7.28 -9.23 -14.09
C ASP A 148 5.89 -9.87 -14.18
N SER A 149 5.28 -9.82 -15.37
CA SER A 149 3.90 -10.28 -15.57
C SER A 149 3.76 -11.79 -15.33
N LEU A 150 4.77 -12.59 -15.73
CA LEU A 150 4.74 -14.04 -15.56
C LEU A 150 4.89 -14.42 -14.08
N ASP A 151 5.79 -13.77 -13.35
CA ASP A 151 5.92 -13.95 -11.90
C ASP A 151 4.65 -13.55 -11.15
N LEU A 152 4.04 -12.42 -11.52
CA LEU A 152 2.78 -11.96 -10.95
C LEU A 152 1.66 -12.97 -11.21
N GLU A 153 1.48 -13.43 -12.44
CA GLU A 153 0.47 -14.42 -12.81
C GLU A 153 0.63 -15.72 -12.01
N ASN A 154 1.86 -16.22 -11.92
CA ASN A 154 2.19 -17.43 -11.16
C ASN A 154 1.84 -17.31 -9.69
N LYS A 155 2.10 -16.16 -9.07
CA LYS A 155 1.81 -15.97 -7.64
C LYS A 155 0.34 -15.67 -7.37
N VAL A 156 -0.35 -14.97 -8.26
CA VAL A 156 -1.81 -14.79 -8.18
C VAL A 156 -2.52 -16.15 -8.24
N ALA A 157 -2.03 -17.09 -9.07
CA ALA A 157 -2.58 -18.44 -9.15
C ALA A 157 -2.39 -19.25 -7.86
N GLN A 158 -1.36 -18.97 -7.06
CA GLN A 158 -1.08 -19.65 -5.78
C GLN A 158 -1.93 -19.14 -4.61
N ILE A 159 -2.53 -17.96 -4.75
CA ILE A 159 -3.35 -17.31 -3.71
C ILE A 159 -4.85 -17.65 -3.86
N LYS A 160 -5.26 -18.20 -5.01
CA LYS A 160 -6.63 -18.69 -5.28
C LYS A 160 -6.83 -20.10 -4.74
#